data_AF-A0A2I1GJV0-F1
#
_entry.id   AF-A0A2I1GJV0-F1
#
_cell.length_a   1.000
_cell.length_b   1.000
_cell.length_c   1.000
_cell.angle_alpha   90.00
_cell.angle_beta   90.00
_cell.angle_gamma   90.00
#
_symmetry.space_group_name_H-M   'P 1'
#
loop_
_entity.id
_entity.type
_entity.pdbx_description
1 polymer ?
#
loop_
_entity_poly.entity_id
_entity_poly.type
_entity_poly.pdbx_seq_one_letter_code
_entity_poly.pdbx_strand_id
1 'polypeptide(L)'
;MEEDLSYHQENYSERIKRLSRDCETNSMKENFPNWTSGNKEVDELIRYAQLNATQACDYLEWIPFENFELVKYVGKGKFSCVYSALWMEGPRWIWDDGAQEWTRAGPMNVALKRLDNSQNISSS
;
A
#
# COMPACT_ATOMS: atom_id res chain seq x y z
N MET A 1 -27.79 11.85 30.54
CA MET A 1 -27.49 13.03 29.71
C MET A 1 -26.05 13.00 29.18
N GLU A 2 -25.11 12.30 29.83
CA GLU A 2 -23.77 12.03 29.26
C GLU A 2 -23.76 10.91 28.20
N GLU A 3 -24.63 9.90 28.32
CA GLU A 3 -24.72 8.77 27.35
C GLU A 3 -25.10 9.21 25.92
N ASP A 4 -25.92 10.27 25.78
CA ASP A 4 -26.43 10.74 24.49
C ASP A 4 -25.36 11.51 23.68
N LEU A 5 -24.54 12.30 24.37
CA LEU A 5 -23.40 13.00 23.77
C LEU A 5 -22.31 12.02 23.32
N SER A 6 -22.03 10.98 24.13
CA SER A 6 -21.09 9.91 23.78
C SER A 6 -21.55 9.14 22.53
N TYR A 7 -22.83 8.73 22.47
CA TYR A 7 -23.40 8.02 21.33
C TYR A 7 -23.34 8.86 20.03
N HIS A 8 -23.67 10.15 20.11
CA HIS A 8 -23.60 11.04 18.95
C HIS A 8 -22.18 11.28 18.44
N GLN A 9 -21.20 11.34 19.35
CA GLN A 9 -19.80 11.58 19.03
C GLN A 9 -19.12 10.32 18.47
N GLU A 10 -19.45 9.14 18.98
CA GLU A 10 -19.02 7.85 18.41
C GLU A 10 -19.58 7.66 17.00
N ASN A 11 -20.89 7.87 16.79
CA ASN A 11 -21.53 7.79 15.47
C ASN A 11 -20.94 8.79 14.47
N TYR A 12 -20.61 10.00 14.93
CA TYR A 12 -19.93 10.99 14.09
C TYR A 12 -18.52 10.51 13.69
N SER A 13 -17.76 10.00 14.65
CA SER A 13 -16.41 9.48 14.40
C SER A 13 -16.40 8.29 13.43
N GLU A 14 -17.36 7.39 13.54
CA GLU A 14 -17.51 6.24 12.64
C GLU A 14 -17.89 6.68 11.22
N ARG A 15 -18.74 7.69 11.10
CA ARG A 15 -19.16 8.24 9.81
C ARG A 15 -18.00 8.94 9.10
N ILE A 16 -17.17 9.68 9.83
CA ILE A 16 -15.94 10.30 9.29
C ILE A 16 -14.94 9.21 8.86
N LYS A 17 -14.71 8.19 9.68
CA LYS A 17 -13.85 7.04 9.30
C LYS A 17 -14.35 6.32 8.04
N ARG A 18 -15.66 6.15 7.90
CA ARG A 18 -16.28 5.53 6.72
C ARG A 18 -16.13 6.38 5.47
N LEU A 19 -16.39 7.69 5.55
CA LEU A 19 -16.20 8.61 4.44
C LEU A 19 -14.73 8.66 3.99
N SER A 20 -13.78 8.70 4.95
CA SER A 20 -12.34 8.62 4.67
C SER A 20 -11.97 7.32 3.93
N ARG A 21 -12.53 6.18 4.34
CA ARG A 21 -12.32 4.89 3.66
C ARG A 21 -12.88 4.87 2.25
N ASP A 22 -14.07 5.41 2.05
CA ASP A 22 -14.70 5.49 0.73
C ASP A 22 -13.87 6.39 -0.21
N CYS A 23 -13.35 7.52 0.29
CA CYS A 23 -12.44 8.40 -0.43
C CYS A 23 -11.15 7.69 -0.85
N GLU A 24 -10.47 6.99 0.06
CA GLU A 24 -9.25 6.23 -0.26
C GLU A 24 -9.52 5.11 -1.28
N THR A 25 -10.60 4.36 -1.08
CA THR A 25 -10.99 3.27 -1.98
C THR A 25 -11.27 3.80 -3.39
N ASN A 26 -11.92 4.96 -3.52
CA ASN A 26 -12.17 5.59 -4.80
C ASN A 26 -10.88 6.09 -5.46
N SER A 27 -9.99 6.74 -4.69
CA SER A 27 -8.67 7.16 -5.19
C SER A 27 -7.82 5.98 -5.68
N MET A 28 -7.88 4.83 -4.99
CA MET A 28 -7.22 3.60 -5.45
C MET A 28 -7.80 3.12 -6.78
N LYS A 29 -9.14 3.06 -6.90
CA LYS A 29 -9.83 2.63 -8.13
C LYS A 29 -9.48 3.52 -9.33
N GLU A 30 -9.42 4.84 -9.12
CA GLU A 30 -9.02 5.80 -10.15
C GLU A 30 -7.58 5.58 -10.64
N ASN A 31 -6.72 5.05 -9.77
CA ASN A 31 -5.32 4.76 -10.10
C ASN A 31 -5.08 3.35 -10.68
N PHE A 32 -6.04 2.42 -10.64
CA PHE A 32 -5.86 1.08 -11.21
C PHE A 32 -5.47 1.06 -12.70
N PRO A 33 -5.93 1.98 -13.56
CA PRO A 33 -5.48 2.05 -14.95
C PRO A 33 -4.03 2.53 -15.13
N ASN A 34 -3.43 3.15 -14.10
CA ASN A 34 -2.13 3.83 -14.20
C ASN A 34 -0.93 2.90 -13.95
N TRP A 35 -1.16 1.66 -13.52
CA TRP A 35 -0.10 0.70 -13.29
C TRP A 35 -0.55 -0.74 -13.62
N THR A 36 0.42 -1.58 -13.96
CA THR A 36 0.25 -3.03 -14.08
C THR A 36 1.60 -3.68 -13.85
N SER A 37 1.60 -4.85 -13.22
CA SER A 37 2.79 -5.69 -13.10
C SER A 37 3.08 -6.50 -14.36
N GLY A 38 2.18 -6.47 -15.35
CA GLY A 38 2.18 -7.39 -16.49
C GLY A 38 1.70 -8.82 -16.14
N ASN A 39 1.36 -9.10 -14.88
CA ASN A 39 0.82 -10.37 -14.42
C ASN A 39 -0.57 -10.13 -13.80
N LYS A 40 -1.62 -10.70 -14.42
CA LYS A 40 -3.01 -10.49 -14.00
C LYS A 40 -3.30 -10.98 -12.59
N GLU A 41 -2.73 -12.11 -12.18
CA GLU A 41 -2.96 -12.67 -10.84
C GLU A 41 -2.38 -11.76 -9.75
N VAL A 42 -1.19 -11.20 -10.00
CA VAL A 42 -0.54 -10.24 -9.09
C VAL A 42 -1.33 -8.93 -9.04
N ASP A 43 -1.74 -8.40 -10.19
CA ASP A 43 -2.56 -7.19 -10.26
C ASP A 43 -3.89 -7.37 -9.51
N GLU A 44 -4.56 -8.51 -9.68
CA GLU A 44 -5.80 -8.85 -8.97
C GLU A 44 -5.59 -8.97 -7.46
N LEU A 45 -4.50 -9.59 -7.01
CA LEU A 45 -4.15 -9.69 -5.59
C LEU A 45 -3.97 -8.30 -4.96
N ILE A 46 -3.23 -7.41 -5.63
CA ILE A 46 -2.96 -6.05 -5.14
C ILE A 46 -4.27 -5.25 -5.08
N ARG A 47 -5.08 -5.28 -6.15
CA ARG A 47 -6.38 -4.59 -6.17
C ARG A 47 -7.32 -5.14 -5.10
N TYR A 48 -7.34 -6.46 -4.89
CA TYR A 48 -8.13 -7.09 -3.83
C TYR A 48 -7.69 -6.59 -2.44
N ALA A 49 -6.38 -6.54 -2.17
CA ALA A 49 -5.86 -6.01 -0.90
C ALA A 49 -6.26 -4.53 -0.70
N GLN A 50 -6.16 -3.71 -1.75
CA GLN A 50 -6.53 -2.30 -1.75
C GLN A 50 -8.03 -2.08 -1.49
N LEU A 51 -8.91 -2.85 -2.14
CA LEU A 51 -10.36 -2.73 -2.01
C LEU A 51 -10.91 -3.26 -0.67
N ASN A 52 -10.19 -4.17 -0.02
CA ASN A 52 -10.63 -4.79 1.24
C ASN A 52 -9.93 -4.23 2.48
N ALA A 53 -9.02 -3.26 2.32
CA ALA A 53 -8.35 -2.65 3.45
C ALA A 53 -9.34 -1.89 4.36
N THR A 54 -9.20 -2.11 5.67
CA THR A 54 -10.02 -1.44 6.67
C THR A 54 -9.34 -0.22 7.27
N GLN A 55 -8.01 -0.16 7.15
CA GLN A 55 -7.14 0.89 7.66
C GLN A 55 -6.05 1.23 6.64
N ALA A 56 -5.42 2.40 6.81
CA ALA A 56 -4.42 2.95 5.90
C ALA A 56 -3.16 2.08 5.70
N CYS A 57 -2.94 1.08 6.55
CA CYS A 57 -1.79 0.17 6.50
C CYS A 57 -2.17 -1.27 6.11
N ASP A 58 -3.44 -1.54 5.81
CA ASP A 58 -3.96 -2.91 5.58
C ASP A 58 -3.88 -3.37 4.12
N TYR A 59 -3.37 -2.55 3.19
CA TYR A 59 -3.25 -2.89 1.76
C TYR A 59 -1.81 -2.94 1.27
N LEU A 60 -1.64 -3.61 0.13
CA LEU A 60 -0.40 -3.61 -0.63
C LEU A 60 -0.32 -2.34 -1.50
N GLU A 61 0.77 -1.60 -1.35
CA GLU A 61 1.10 -0.48 -2.22
C GLU A 61 1.90 -0.96 -3.44
N TRP A 62 1.51 -0.50 -4.62
CA TRP A 62 2.31 -0.67 -5.83
C TRP A 62 3.39 0.42 -5.88
N ILE A 63 4.66 0.03 -5.94
CA ILE A 63 5.81 0.93 -5.99
C ILE A 63 6.59 0.64 -7.27
N PRO A 64 6.74 1.62 -8.19
CA PRO A 64 7.59 1.47 -9.35
C PRO A 64 9.04 1.17 -8.96
N PHE A 65 9.71 0.29 -9.70
CA PHE A 65 11.05 -0.17 -9.34
C PHE A 65 12.10 0.95 -9.40
N GLU A 66 11.87 1.93 -10.27
CA GLU A 66 12.66 3.15 -10.41
C GLU A 66 12.70 4.03 -9.16
N ASN A 67 11.78 3.85 -8.21
CA ASN A 67 11.77 4.59 -6.94
C ASN A 67 12.77 4.02 -5.91
N PHE A 68 13.50 2.96 -6.26
CA PHE A 68 14.53 2.35 -5.42
C PHE A 68 15.94 2.69 -5.94
N GLU A 69 16.75 3.26 -5.07
CA GLU A 69 18.14 3.59 -5.32
C GLU A 69 19.10 2.62 -4.62
N LEU A 70 20.38 2.67 -5.01
CA LEU A 70 21.47 1.94 -4.35
C LEU A 70 21.18 0.43 -4.17
N VAL A 71 20.51 -0.17 -5.15
CA VAL A 71 20.12 -1.59 -5.12
C VAL A 71 21.39 -2.46 -5.11
N LYS A 72 21.58 -3.23 -4.04
CA LYS A 72 22.74 -4.11 -3.83
C LYS A 72 22.28 -5.52 -3.53
N TYR A 73 22.90 -6.50 -4.18
CA TYR A 73 22.64 -7.91 -3.91
C TYR A 73 23.11 -8.30 -2.51
N VAL A 74 22.27 -9.02 -1.79
CA VAL A 74 22.55 -9.52 -0.43
C VAL A 74 22.77 -11.02 -0.44
N GLY A 75 21.92 -11.77 -1.15
CA GLY A 75 22.04 -13.22 -1.18
C GLY A 75 20.92 -13.91 -1.96
N LYS A 76 21.09 -15.21 -2.18
CA LYS A 76 20.12 -16.05 -2.88
C LYS A 76 19.63 -17.15 -1.96
N GLY A 77 18.31 -17.25 -1.83
CA GLY A 77 17.62 -18.38 -1.23
C GLY A 77 17.19 -19.40 -2.27
N LYS A 78 16.40 -20.39 -1.84
CA LYS A 78 15.95 -21.48 -2.71
C LYS A 78 15.05 -21.02 -3.87
N PHE A 79 14.26 -19.96 -3.68
CA PHE A 79 13.22 -19.52 -4.63
C PHE A 79 13.26 -18.00 -4.90
N SER A 80 14.29 -17.31 -4.42
CA SER A 80 14.34 -15.85 -4.49
C SER A 80 15.75 -15.32 -4.27
N CYS A 81 16.02 -14.16 -4.85
CA CYS A 81 17.18 -13.34 -4.49
C CYS A 81 16.74 -12.16 -3.60
N VAL A 82 17.58 -11.79 -2.65
CA VAL A 82 17.36 -10.65 -1.75
C VAL A 82 18.38 -9.56 -2.10
N TYR A 83 17.88 -8.34 -2.15
CA TYR A 83 18.64 -7.12 -2.35
C TYR A 83 18.33 -6.14 -1.22
N SER A 84 19.28 -5.28 -0.89
CA SER A 84 19.03 -4.06 -0.11
C SER A 84 18.85 -2.90 -1.07
N ALA A 85 17.97 -1.96 -0.76
CA ALA A 85 17.82 -0.73 -1.52
C ALA A 85 17.47 0.44 -0.62
N LEU A 86 17.63 1.66 -1.12
CA LEU A 86 17.11 2.88 -0.52
C LEU A 86 15.81 3.24 -1.24
N TRP A 87 14.69 3.23 -0.52
CA TRP A 87 13.43 3.76 -1.05
C TRP A 87 13.33 5.24 -0.70
N MET A 88 13.42 6.11 -1.70
CA MET A 88 13.56 7.56 -1.48
C MET A 88 12.33 8.22 -0.88
N GLU A 89 11.14 7.80 -1.31
CA GLU A 89 9.89 8.30 -0.73
C GLU A 89 9.60 7.64 0.61
N GLY A 90 9.86 6.33 0.74
CA GLY A 90 9.49 5.59 1.95
C GLY A 90 7.98 5.33 2.07
N PRO A 91 7.55 4.65 3.14
CA PRO A 91 6.15 4.31 3.34
C PRO A 91 5.30 5.54 3.61
N ARG A 92 3.98 5.41 3.36
CA ARG A 92 3.00 6.37 3.88
C ARG A 92 3.06 6.39 5.40
N TRP A 93 2.98 7.58 5.99
CA TRP A 93 3.24 7.79 7.41
C TRP A 93 2.08 8.48 8.13
N ILE A 94 1.83 9.76 7.83
CA ILE A 94 0.79 10.58 8.47
C ILE A 94 -0.11 11.20 7.40
N TRP A 95 -1.41 11.25 7.67
CA TRP A 95 -2.37 12.00 6.87
C TRP A 95 -2.22 13.51 7.15
N ASP A 96 -2.02 14.30 6.10
CA ASP A 96 -2.02 15.76 6.17
C ASP A 96 -3.42 16.27 5.86
N ASP A 97 -4.13 16.77 6.88
CA ASP A 97 -5.48 17.32 6.73
C ASP A 97 -5.52 18.57 5.83
N GLY A 98 -4.44 19.35 5.77
CA GLY A 98 -4.38 20.56 4.96
C GLY A 98 -4.21 20.26 3.47
N ALA A 99 -3.37 19.29 3.15
CA ALA A 99 -3.12 18.86 1.77
C ALA A 99 -4.08 17.75 1.29
N GLN A 100 -4.82 17.12 2.21
CA GLN A 100 -5.70 15.97 1.95
C GLN A 100 -4.95 14.80 1.28
N GLU A 101 -3.73 14.54 1.77
CA GLU A 101 -2.87 13.48 1.24
C GLU A 101 -2.05 12.79 2.33
N TRP A 102 -1.58 11.58 2.05
CA TRP A 102 -0.65 10.87 2.92
C TRP A 102 0.77 11.37 2.70
N THR A 103 1.37 11.91 3.76
CA THR A 103 2.80 12.20 3.80
C THR A 103 3.62 10.91 3.76
N ARG A 104 4.81 11.02 3.18
CA ARG A 104 5.80 9.95 3.04
C ARG A 104 6.86 10.08 4.14
N ALA A 105 7.32 8.96 4.70
CA ALA A 105 8.32 8.95 5.78
C ALA A 105 9.72 9.44 5.33
N GLY A 106 9.96 9.53 4.02
CA GLY A 106 11.24 9.88 3.44
C GLY A 106 12.17 8.66 3.26
N PRO A 107 13.45 8.91 2.92
CA PRO A 107 14.37 7.86 2.51
C PRO A 107 14.54 6.76 3.56
N MET A 108 14.28 5.51 3.17
CA MET A 108 14.35 4.35 4.08
C MET A 108 15.08 3.17 3.44
N ASN A 109 15.94 2.50 4.21
CA ASN A 109 16.56 1.25 3.78
C ASN A 109 15.52 0.12 3.81
N VAL A 110 15.40 -0.60 2.70
CA VAL A 110 14.44 -1.69 2.52
C VAL A 110 15.12 -2.95 2.01
N ALA A 111 14.49 -4.09 2.25
CA ALA A 111 14.84 -5.36 1.62
C ALA A 111 13.91 -5.62 0.42
N LEU A 112 14.48 -5.77 -0.77
CA LEU A 112 13.76 -6.17 -1.97
C LEU A 112 13.94 -7.67 -2.19
N LYS A 113 12.84 -8.41 -2.22
CA LYS A 113 12.84 -9.85 -2.51
C LYS A 113 12.34 -10.09 -3.92
N ARG A 114 13.26 -10.49 -4.81
CA ARG A 114 12.93 -10.89 -6.17
C ARG A 114 12.61 -12.39 -6.18
N LEU A 115 11.39 -12.74 -6.55
CA LEU A 115 10.97 -14.14 -6.71
C LEU A 115 11.46 -14.70 -8.04
N ASP A 116 12.00 -15.92 -8.02
CA ASP A 116 12.39 -16.63 -9.24
C ASP A 116 11.14 -17.12 -9.99
N ASN A 117 11.19 -17.16 -11.33
CA ASN A 117 10.09 -17.62 -12.20
C ASN A 117 8.73 -16.88 -12.03
N SER A 118 8.74 -15.63 -11.57
CA SER A 118 7.52 -14.85 -11.29
C SER A 118 6.61 -14.58 -12.50
N GLN A 119 7.06 -14.88 -13.71
CA GLN A 119 6.27 -14.78 -14.94
C GLN A 119 5.34 -15.99 -15.17
N ASN A 120 5.59 -17.11 -14.48
CA ASN A 120 4.79 -18.33 -14.53
C ASN A 120 4.25 -18.68 -13.13
N ILE A 121 3.74 -17.68 -12.42
CA ILE A 121 2.90 -17.97 -11.26
C ILE A 121 1.60 -18.52 -11.85
N SER A 122 1.41 -19.83 -11.74
CA SER A 122 0.16 -20.49 -12.07
C SER A 122 -0.47 -20.97 -10.77
N SER A 123 -1.73 -20.64 -10.53
CA SER A 123 -2.54 -21.32 -9.51
C SER A 123 -2.52 -22.83 -9.78
N SER A 124 -1.98 -23.62 -8.86
CA SER A 124 -2.13 -25.08 -8.85
C SER A 124 -3.50 -25.50 -8.34
#